data_AF-A0A7C1I8L1-F1
#
_entry.id   AF-A0A7C1I8L1-F1
#
_cell.length_a   1.000
_cell.length_b   1.000
_cell.length_c   1.000
_cell.angle_alpha   90.00
_cell.angle_beta   90.00
_cell.angle_gamma   90.00
#
_symmetry.space_group_name_H-M   'P 1'
#
loop_
_entity.id
_entity.type
_entity.pdbx_description
1 polymer ?
#
loop_
_entity_poly.entity_id
_entity_poly.type
_entity_poly.pdbx_seq_one_letter_code
_entity_poly.pdbx_strand_id
1 'polypeptide(L)'
;MPRKKLPRALKKCEREGCDNTFLIKVGAKYTPKYCSSRCAAIATQSSRQKRVRHHNNNFELNRPEKAGALSIAQIQNYPVNFSDDGGKFVKILNRILSGEVTYLGIS
;
A
#
# COMPACT_ATOMS: atom_id res chain seq x y z
N MET A 1 18.57 -43.80 11.43
CA MET A 1 18.16 -43.48 12.82
C MET A 1 16.86 -42.67 12.78
N PRO A 2 15.80 -43.04 13.53
CA PRO A 2 14.57 -42.24 13.59
C PRO A 2 14.85 -40.89 14.25
N ARG A 3 14.39 -39.78 13.63
CA ARG A 3 14.56 -38.43 14.19
C ARG A 3 13.81 -38.32 15.52
N LYS A 4 14.51 -37.90 16.59
CA LYS A 4 13.91 -37.63 17.90
C LYS A 4 12.88 -36.50 17.75
N LYS A 5 11.63 -36.76 18.14
CA LYS A 5 10.56 -35.74 18.11
C LYS A 5 10.82 -34.67 19.17
N LEU A 6 10.65 -33.41 18.81
CA LEU A 6 10.75 -32.30 19.76
C LEU A 6 9.64 -32.39 20.84
N PRO A 7 9.94 -32.03 22.10
CA PRO A 7 8.95 -31.98 23.17
C PRO A 7 7.87 -30.94 22.89
N ARG A 8 6.66 -31.16 23.41
CA ARG A 8 5.52 -30.25 23.28
C ARG A 8 5.19 -29.61 24.62
N ALA A 9 4.80 -28.34 24.62
CA ALA A 9 4.35 -27.62 25.80
C ALA A 9 3.09 -26.80 25.49
N LEU A 10 2.29 -26.51 26.52
CA LEU A 10 1.19 -25.57 26.44
C LEU A 10 1.70 -24.14 26.58
N LYS A 11 1.29 -23.26 25.68
CA LYS A 11 1.58 -21.84 25.70
C LYS A 11 0.27 -21.04 25.67
N LYS A 12 0.18 -19.98 26.47
CA LYS A 12 -0.94 -19.04 26.45
C LYS A 12 -0.83 -18.11 25.24
N CYS A 13 -1.96 -17.71 24.68
CA CYS A 13 -2.01 -16.71 23.61
C CYS A 13 -1.46 -15.37 24.11
N GLU A 14 -0.58 -14.73 23.33
CA GLU A 14 -0.01 -13.41 23.69
C GLU A 14 -0.97 -12.23 23.41
N ARG A 15 -2.17 -12.49 22.88
CA ARG A 15 -3.13 -11.44 22.56
C ARG A 15 -3.88 -11.00 23.82
N GLU A 16 -3.94 -9.69 24.05
CA GLU A 16 -4.78 -9.09 25.09
C GLU A 16 -6.26 -9.49 24.94
N GLY A 17 -6.85 -9.99 26.03
CA GLY A 17 -8.23 -10.48 26.06
C GLY A 17 -8.45 -11.87 25.45
N CYS A 18 -7.40 -12.69 25.31
CA CYS A 18 -7.52 -14.07 24.85
C CYS A 18 -6.84 -15.05 25.81
N ASP A 19 -7.65 -15.82 26.55
CA ASP A 19 -7.16 -16.77 27.57
C ASP A 19 -6.89 -18.18 27.03
N ASN A 20 -6.96 -18.36 25.71
CA ASN A 20 -6.75 -19.66 25.08
C ASN A 20 -5.30 -20.14 25.18
N THR A 21 -5.12 -21.44 25.41
CA THR A 21 -3.83 -22.14 25.36
C THR A 21 -3.71 -23.02 24.12
N PHE A 22 -2.50 -23.16 23.58
CA PHE A 22 -2.21 -24.02 22.43
C PHE A 22 -0.88 -24.76 22.60
N LEU A 23 -0.75 -25.88 21.87
CA LEU A 23 0.45 -26.72 21.92
C LEU A 23 1.53 -26.18 20.98
N ILE A 24 2.74 -26.01 21.52
CA ILE A 24 3.93 -25.63 20.75
C ILE A 24 5.01 -26.70 20.86
N LYS A 25 5.85 -26.82 19.83
CA LYS A 25 7.07 -27.63 19.90
C LYS A 25 8.18 -26.78 20.53
N VAL A 26 8.67 -27.20 21.70
CA VAL A 26 9.74 -26.52 22.41
C VAL A 26 11.06 -26.80 21.68
N GLY A 27 11.84 -25.75 21.40
CA GLY A 27 13.09 -25.84 20.63
C GLY A 27 12.93 -25.74 19.10
N ALA A 28 11.72 -25.48 18.59
CA ALA A 28 11.54 -25.15 17.18
C ALA A 28 12.12 -23.74 16.87
N LYS A 29 12.75 -23.57 15.70
CA LYS A 29 13.31 -22.27 15.24
C LYS A 29 12.26 -21.16 15.25
N TYR A 30 11.02 -21.49 14.93
CA TYR A 30 9.89 -20.57 14.95
C TYR A 30 8.78 -21.15 15.81
N THR A 31 8.39 -20.41 16.84
CA THR A 31 7.26 -20.76 17.71
C THR A 31 6.13 -19.76 17.50
N PRO A 32 4.87 -20.20 17.32
CA PRO A 32 3.75 -19.29 17.19
C PRO A 32 3.56 -18.51 18.50
N LYS A 33 3.18 -17.24 18.35
CA LYS A 33 2.83 -16.34 19.47
C LYS A 33 1.33 -16.37 19.80
N TYR A 34 0.51 -16.62 18.79
CA TYR A 34 -0.95 -16.54 18.88
C TYR A 34 -1.58 -17.91 18.65
N CYS A 35 -2.73 -18.15 19.30
CA CYS A 35 -3.45 -19.41 19.18
C CYS A 35 -4.12 -19.61 17.80
N SER A 36 -4.33 -18.55 17.02
CA SER A 36 -4.97 -18.59 15.70
C SER A 36 -4.55 -17.43 14.81
N SER A 37 -4.79 -17.56 13.51
CA SER A 37 -4.58 -16.50 12.50
C SER A 37 -5.40 -15.24 12.83
N ARG A 38 -6.63 -15.41 13.35
CA ARG A 38 -7.48 -14.29 13.78
C ARG A 38 -6.85 -13.47 14.90
N CYS A 39 -6.27 -14.13 15.91
CA CYS A 39 -5.59 -13.43 17.01
C CYS A 39 -4.34 -12.69 16.52
N ALA A 40 -3.60 -13.27 15.56
CA ALA A 40 -2.47 -12.60 14.93
C ALA A 40 -2.88 -11.36 14.10
N ALA A 41 -3.98 -11.46 13.36
CA ALA A 41 -4.50 -10.36 12.54
C ALA A 41 -4.94 -9.16 13.41
N ILE A 42 -5.66 -9.42 14.49
CA ILE A 42 -6.15 -8.35 15.38
C ILE A 42 -5.00 -7.65 16.09
N ALA A 43 -3.99 -8.40 16.57
CA ALA A 43 -2.79 -7.81 17.16
C ALA A 43 -1.98 -6.94 16.18
N THR A 44 -2.08 -7.22 14.87
CA THR A 44 -1.36 -6.48 13.81
C THR A 44 -2.20 -5.39 13.13
N GLN A 45 -3.50 -5.31 13.39
CA GLN A 45 -4.38 -4.28 12.82
C GLN A 45 -4.02 -2.88 13.32
N SER A 46 -3.75 -2.73 14.62
CA SER A 46 -3.37 -1.44 15.24
C SER A 46 -2.05 -0.89 14.68
N SER A 47 -1.09 -1.77 14.37
CA SER A 47 0.20 -1.39 13.77
C SER A 47 0.10 -1.10 12.27
N ARG A 48 -0.82 -1.75 11.55
CA ARG A 48 -1.10 -1.44 10.13
C ARG A 48 -1.77 -0.09 9.93
N GLN A 49 -2.71 0.31 10.80
CA GLN A 49 -3.38 1.61 10.69
C GLN A 49 -2.40 2.78 10.79
N LYS A 50 -1.37 2.67 11.64
CA LYS A 50 -0.32 3.70 11.78
C LYS A 50 0.65 3.72 10.60
N ARG A 51 0.73 2.63 9.83
CA ARG A 51 1.56 2.54 8.63
C ARG A 51 0.77 3.06 7.41
N VAL A 52 0.21 4.26 7.51
CA VAL A 52 -0.20 5.01 6.34
C VAL A 52 1.04 5.15 5.46
N ARG A 53 0.94 4.70 4.20
CA ARG A 53 2.04 4.85 3.24
C ARG A 53 2.30 6.35 3.10
N HIS A 54 3.38 6.84 3.70
CA HIS A 54 3.99 8.09 3.28
C HIS A 54 4.44 7.89 1.83
N HIS A 55 3.55 8.19 0.90
CA HIS A 55 3.95 8.38 -0.48
C HIS A 55 4.72 9.70 -0.47
N ASN A 56 6.06 9.61 -0.46
CA ASN A 56 6.92 10.77 -0.66
C ASN A 56 6.73 11.28 -2.09
N ASN A 57 5.63 11.98 -2.35
CA ASN A 57 5.47 12.84 -3.52
C ASN A 57 5.95 14.24 -3.15
N ASN A 58 7.25 14.40 -2.91
CA ASN A 58 7.88 15.72 -2.78
C ASN A 58 8.15 16.32 -4.18
N PHE A 59 7.29 16.06 -5.16
CA PHE A 59 7.38 16.69 -6.46
C PHE A 59 6.37 17.83 -6.51
N GLU A 60 6.83 19.02 -6.10
CA GLU A 60 6.08 20.26 -6.29
C GLU A 60 6.08 20.61 -7.78
N LEU A 61 5.05 20.13 -8.49
CA LEU A 61 4.75 20.63 -9.83
C LEU A 61 4.42 22.13 -9.72
N ASN A 62 5.16 22.97 -10.43
CA ASN A 62 4.80 24.37 -10.66
C ASN A 62 3.33 24.43 -11.08
N ARG A 63 2.47 24.94 -10.19
CA ARG A 63 1.04 25.11 -10.47
C ARG A 63 0.90 26.31 -11.42
N PRO A 64 0.20 26.18 -12.55
CA PRO A 64 -0.01 27.30 -13.45
C PRO A 64 -0.83 28.38 -12.75
N GLU A 65 -0.50 29.63 -13.02
CA GLU A 65 -1.12 30.82 -12.42
C GLU A 65 -2.60 30.99 -12.80
N LYS A 66 -3.06 30.31 -13.86
CA LYS A 66 -4.45 30.35 -14.34
C LYS A 66 -5.18 29.03 -14.02
N ALA A 67 -6.34 29.15 -13.39
CA ALA A 67 -7.24 28.02 -13.17
C ALA A 67 -7.63 27.38 -14.52
N GLY A 68 -7.48 26.07 -14.65
CA GLY A 68 -7.83 25.35 -15.89
C GLY A 68 -6.78 25.42 -17.01
N ALA A 69 -5.55 25.84 -16.69
CA ALA A 69 -4.43 25.74 -17.63
C ALA A 69 -3.51 24.56 -17.27
N LEU A 70 -2.87 23.94 -18.27
CA LEU A 70 -1.85 22.89 -18.08
C LEU A 70 -0.58 23.26 -18.84
N SER A 71 0.58 23.12 -18.17
CA SER A 71 1.89 23.33 -18.80
C SER A 71 2.43 22.06 -19.46
N ILE A 72 3.36 22.22 -20.40
CA ILE A 72 4.04 21.09 -21.07
C ILE A 72 4.67 20.14 -20.04
N ALA A 73 5.36 20.70 -19.04
CA ALA A 73 6.01 19.92 -17.99
C ALA A 73 4.99 19.08 -17.19
N GLN A 74 3.78 19.58 -16.96
CA GLN A 74 2.73 18.79 -16.30
C GLN A 74 2.24 17.64 -17.17
N ILE A 75 2.08 17.87 -18.48
CA ILE A 75 1.60 16.86 -19.43
C ILE A 75 2.62 15.73 -19.62
N GLN A 76 3.92 16.05 -19.69
CA GLN A 76 5.01 15.07 -19.84
C GLN A 76 5.15 14.13 -18.64
N ASN A 77 4.67 14.53 -17.47
CA ASN A 77 4.72 13.71 -16.26
C ASN A 77 3.61 12.65 -16.17
N TYR A 78 2.60 12.69 -17.05
CA TYR A 78 1.57 11.66 -17.07
C TYR A 78 2.05 10.44 -17.88
N PRO A 79 1.93 9.22 -17.35
CA PRO A 79 2.28 8.03 -18.09
C PRO A 79 1.34 7.87 -19.30
N VAL A 80 1.93 7.67 -20.47
CA VAL A 80 1.22 7.33 -21.70
C VAL A 80 0.78 5.87 -21.57
N ASN A 81 -0.50 5.65 -21.29
CA ASN A 81 -1.09 4.32 -21.23
C ASN A 81 -1.75 4.01 -22.58
N PHE A 82 -1.28 2.97 -23.26
CA PHE A 82 -1.85 2.48 -24.53
C PHE A 82 -3.01 1.50 -24.33
N SER A 83 -3.70 1.56 -23.20
CA SER A 83 -4.94 0.80 -22.96
C SER A 83 -6.09 1.36 -23.80
N ASP A 84 -7.14 0.59 -24.06
CA ASP A 84 -8.32 1.01 -24.86
C ASP A 84 -8.96 2.32 -24.37
N ASP A 85 -8.90 2.60 -23.07
CA ASP A 85 -9.40 3.86 -22.47
C ASP A 85 -8.44 5.07 -22.60
N GLY A 86 -7.24 4.88 -23.18
CA GLY A 86 -6.19 5.90 -23.37
C GLY A 86 -5.57 6.49 -22.09
N GLY A 87 -6.07 6.12 -20.91
CA GLY A 87 -5.58 6.58 -19.62
C GLY A 87 -5.78 8.08 -19.36
N LYS A 88 -5.09 8.60 -18.33
CA LYS A 88 -5.22 10.00 -17.91
C LYS A 88 -4.62 10.98 -18.92
N PHE A 89 -3.56 10.57 -19.62
CA PHE A 89 -2.91 11.38 -20.64
C PHE A 89 -3.85 11.70 -21.82
N VAL A 90 -4.49 10.69 -22.40
CA VAL A 90 -5.43 10.89 -23.52
C VAL A 90 -6.65 11.69 -23.08
N LYS A 91 -7.17 11.47 -21.86
CA LYS A 91 -8.27 12.29 -21.31
C LYS A 91 -7.90 13.77 -21.19
N ILE A 92 -6.67 14.07 -20.77
CA ILE A 92 -6.17 15.44 -20.68
C ILE A 92 -6.03 16.07 -22.08
N LEU A 93 -5.48 15.34 -23.05
CA LEU A 93 -5.38 15.81 -24.43
C LEU A 93 -6.75 16.07 -25.06
N ASN A 94 -7.72 15.18 -24.86
CA ASN A 94 -9.09 15.38 -25.34
C ASN A 94 -9.74 16.61 -24.71
N ARG A 95 -9.48 16.87 -23.42
CA ARG A 95 -9.95 18.09 -22.76
C ARG A 95 -9.33 19.36 -23.34
N ILE A 96 -8.04 19.32 -23.67
CA ILE A 96 -7.36 20.42 -24.36
C ILE A 96 -7.97 20.64 -25.75
N LEU A 97 -8.18 19.57 -26.52
CA LEU A 97 -8.80 19.63 -27.85
C LEU A 97 -10.25 20.13 -27.82
N SER A 98 -11.00 19.80 -26.76
CA SER A 98 -12.37 20.29 -26.55
C SER A 98 -12.45 21.74 -26.08
N GLY A 99 -11.32 22.39 -25.76
CA GLY A 99 -11.28 23.77 -25.26
C GLY A 99 -11.62 23.91 -23.76
N GLU A 100 -11.86 22.82 -23.04
CA GLU A 100 -12.13 22.82 -21.58
C GLU A 100 -10.88 23.20 -20.76
N VAL A 101 -9.69 22.98 -21.30
CA VAL A 101 -8.41 23.24 -20.64
C VAL A 101 -7.49 23.98 -21.59
N THR A 102 -6.88 25.06 -21.11
CA THR A 102 -5.92 25.84 -21.92
C THR A 102 -4.52 25.24 -21.83
N TYR A 103 -3.94 24.90 -22.97
CA TYR A 103 -2.55 24.45 -23.05
C TYR A 103 -1.60 25.64 -23.04
N LEU A 104 -0.74 25.72 -22.03
CA LEU A 104 0.33 26.71 -21.95
C LEU A 104 1.58 26.10 -22.59
N GLY A 105 1.65 26.21 -23.91
CA GLY A 105 2.84 25.93 -24.69
C GLY A 105 3.72 27.16 -24.82
N ILE A 106 5.04 26.94 -24.88
CA ILE A 106 6.11 27.94 -24.99
C ILE A 106 5.73 29.01 -26.03
N SER A 107 5.65 30.27 -25.59
CA SER A 107 5.81 31.45 -26.44
C SER A 107 7.27 31.67 -26.77
#